data_AF-A0A0Q0GDJ9-F1
#
_entry.id   AF-A0A0Q0GDJ9-F1
#
_cell.length_a   1.000
_cell.length_b   1.000
_cell.length_c   1.000
_cell.angle_alpha   90.00
_cell.angle_beta   90.00
_cell.angle_gamma   90.00
#
_symmetry.space_group_name_H-M   'P 1'
#
loop_
_entity.id
_entity.type
_entity.pdbx_description
1 polymer ?
#
loop_
_entity_poly.entity_id
_entity_poly.type
_entity_poly.pdbx_seq_one_letter_code
_entity_poly.pdbx_strand_id
1 'polypeptide(L)'
;MPKFSDAVSAIAASLGGVLNGFGPIPNKAQNQILITGTALGSFGFEFEEAPSAEAQLTLEGTTPVSQAFELVAELLEASTKGDEELSEPASRLGTRAIGLVAEYLDKLIAYEAFCSVSTRDHVFAFSSVDQVRISRSRLSVENISENDITFIGEFLGAFPADRRFEFKTQDGTVIHGRIAAEIENPAIINAHLNRIFTITVIARTVGNGRPRYTISTLPW
;
A
#
# COMPACT_ATOMS: atom_id res chain seq x y z
N MET A 1 5.86 14.73 12.94
CA MET A 1 4.55 15.41 12.83
C MET A 1 4.11 15.60 11.38
N PRO A 2 4.59 16.58 10.58
CA PRO A 2 4.08 16.78 9.21
C PRO A 2 4.36 15.59 8.28
N LYS A 3 5.50 14.92 8.45
CA LYS A 3 5.89 13.76 7.62
C LYS A 3 4.98 12.54 7.76
N PHE A 4 4.39 12.30 8.94
CA PHE A 4 3.45 11.19 9.12
C PHE A 4 2.12 11.48 8.43
N SER A 5 1.57 12.68 8.64
CA SER A 5 0.37 13.14 7.94
C SER A 5 0.56 13.17 6.42
N ASP A 6 1.71 13.64 5.93
CA ASP A 6 2.01 13.62 4.50
C ASP A 6 2.06 12.19 3.93
N ALA A 7 2.60 11.22 4.69
CA ALA A 7 2.61 9.81 4.28
C ALA A 7 1.20 9.21 4.22
N VAL A 8 0.38 9.44 5.26
CA VAL A 8 -1.03 8.96 5.29
C VAL A 8 -1.84 9.61 4.17
N SER A 9 -1.74 10.93 3.97
CA SER A 9 -2.44 11.63 2.89
C SER A 9 -2.01 11.15 1.50
N ALA A 10 -0.74 10.81 1.30
CA ALA A 10 -0.27 10.22 0.04
C ALA A 10 -0.85 8.83 -0.19
N ILE A 11 -0.94 8.00 0.85
CA ILE A 11 -1.56 6.67 0.76
C ILE A 11 -3.06 6.81 0.48
N ALA A 12 -3.77 7.68 1.20
CA ALA A 12 -5.19 7.96 0.96
C ALA A 12 -5.45 8.45 -0.48
N ALA A 13 -4.58 9.34 -0.99
CA ALA A 13 -4.65 9.79 -2.37
C ALA A 13 -4.41 8.66 -3.39
N SER A 14 -3.52 7.71 -3.08
CA SER A 14 -3.26 6.54 -3.93
C SER A 14 -4.39 5.51 -3.94
N LEU A 15 -5.19 5.46 -2.86
CA LEU A 15 -6.39 4.62 -2.79
C LEU A 15 -7.56 5.22 -3.59
N GLY A 16 -7.68 6.55 -3.60
CA GLY A 16 -8.73 7.28 -4.31
C GLY A 16 -8.41 7.64 -5.77
N GLY A 17 -7.20 7.37 -6.26
CA GLY A 17 -6.78 7.73 -7.62
C GLY A 17 -5.26 7.58 -7.87
N VAL A 18 -4.79 8.07 -9.02
CA VAL A 18 -3.39 7.94 -9.43
C VAL A 18 -2.50 8.92 -8.66
N LEU A 19 -1.55 8.41 -7.88
CA LEU A 19 -0.50 9.20 -7.26
C LEU A 19 0.67 9.38 -8.26
N ASN A 20 0.82 10.58 -8.82
CA ASN A 20 1.95 10.89 -9.71
C ASN A 20 3.30 10.73 -8.99
N GLY A 21 4.34 10.32 -9.71
CA GLY A 21 5.70 10.12 -9.16
C GLY A 21 6.35 11.40 -8.62
N PHE A 22 5.91 12.58 -9.07
CA PHE A 22 6.43 13.89 -8.66
C PHE A 22 5.29 14.92 -8.52
N GLY A 23 5.57 16.09 -7.95
CA GLY A 23 4.60 17.19 -7.78
C GLY A 23 3.76 17.10 -6.49
N PRO A 24 2.84 18.05 -6.25
CA PRO A 24 2.00 18.06 -5.04
C PRO A 24 1.12 16.80 -4.93
N ILE A 25 0.80 16.37 -3.71
CA ILE A 25 -0.11 15.23 -3.47
C ILE A 25 -1.50 15.61 -4.00
N PRO A 26 -2.07 14.85 -4.95
CA PRO A 26 -3.41 15.13 -5.49
C PRO A 26 -4.45 15.02 -4.37
N ASN A 27 -5.51 15.83 -4.45
CA ASN A 27 -6.61 15.86 -3.49
C ASN A 27 -6.18 16.10 -2.02
N LYS A 28 -5.04 16.77 -1.79
CA LYS A 28 -4.56 17.09 -0.42
C LYS A 28 -5.61 17.80 0.45
N ALA A 29 -6.46 18.63 -0.15
CA ALA A 29 -7.55 19.32 0.55
C ALA A 29 -8.69 18.38 0.99
N GLN A 30 -8.94 17.30 0.24
CA GLN A 30 -9.97 16.30 0.54
C GLN A 30 -9.48 15.23 1.53
N ASN A 31 -8.16 15.00 1.61
CA ASN A 31 -7.52 14.05 2.53
C ASN A 31 -6.79 14.77 3.68
N GLN A 32 -7.31 15.92 4.13
CA GLN A 32 -6.71 16.64 5.25
C GLN A 32 -6.94 15.88 6.55
N ILE A 33 -5.88 15.77 7.35
CA ILE A 33 -5.89 15.13 8.66
C ILE A 33 -5.73 16.23 9.70
N LEU A 34 -6.65 16.29 10.65
CA LEU A 34 -6.62 17.22 11.78
C LEU A 34 -6.00 16.51 12.99
N ILE A 35 -5.22 17.26 13.77
CA ILE A 35 -4.81 16.84 15.10
C ILE A 35 -5.91 17.34 16.05
N THR A 36 -6.72 16.42 16.58
CA THR A 36 -7.87 16.75 17.43
C THR A 36 -7.59 16.60 18.92
N GLY A 37 -6.51 15.91 19.27
CA GLY A 37 -6.13 15.70 20.65
C GLY A 37 -4.66 15.35 20.83
N THR A 38 -4.26 15.31 22.09
CA THR A 38 -3.01 14.67 22.52
C THR A 38 -3.34 13.31 23.14
N ALA A 39 -2.70 12.24 22.67
CA ALA A 39 -2.89 10.92 23.26
C ALA A 39 -2.37 10.89 24.71
N LEU A 40 -3.09 10.17 25.58
CA LEU A 40 -2.73 10.01 26.99
C LEU A 40 -1.50 9.10 27.14
N GLY A 41 -0.37 9.65 27.59
CA GLY A 41 0.89 8.91 27.80
C GLY A 41 2.13 9.71 27.41
N SER A 42 3.14 9.07 26.81
CA SER A 42 4.22 9.75 26.08
C SER A 42 3.63 10.67 25.00
N PHE A 43 4.37 11.69 24.56
CA PHE A 43 3.88 12.76 23.68
C PHE A 43 3.24 12.18 22.39
N GLY A 44 1.91 12.12 22.33
CA GLY A 44 1.15 11.51 21.23
C GLY A 44 0.01 12.39 20.76
N PHE A 45 -0.57 12.04 19.61
CA PHE A 45 -1.59 12.85 18.93
C PHE A 45 -2.72 11.95 18.45
N GLU A 46 -3.93 12.48 18.55
CA GLU A 46 -5.11 11.88 17.93
C GLU A 46 -5.35 12.56 16.59
N PHE A 47 -5.54 11.73 15.56
CA PHE A 47 -5.74 12.18 14.19
C PHE A 47 -7.17 11.86 13.77
N GLU A 48 -7.87 12.87 13.26
CA GLU A 48 -9.20 12.72 12.66
C GLU A 48 -9.20 13.25 11.23
N GLU A 49 -10.06 12.68 10.40
CA GLU A 49 -10.30 13.16 9.05
C GLU A 49 -11.01 14.51 9.10
N ALA A 50 -10.48 15.50 8.37
CA ALA A 50 -11.14 16.79 8.25
C ALA A 50 -12.50 16.61 7.55
N PRO A 51 -13.59 17.18 8.07
CA PRO A 51 -14.87 17.15 7.37
C PRO A 51 -14.73 17.86 6.02
N SER A 52 -15.02 17.17 4.92
CA SER A 52 -14.94 17.79 3.60
C SER A 52 -16.11 18.74 3.38
N ALA A 53 -15.86 19.91 2.77
CA ALA A 53 -16.90 20.91 2.47
C ALA A 53 -17.97 20.39 1.49
N GLU A 54 -17.69 19.29 0.80
CA GLU A 54 -18.56 18.62 -0.17
C GLU A 54 -19.19 17.31 0.36
N ALA A 55 -18.91 16.91 1.62
CA ALA A 55 -19.53 15.74 2.24
C ALA A 55 -21.00 16.02 2.62
N GLN A 56 -21.84 16.15 1.60
CA GLN A 56 -23.23 15.72 1.73
C GLN A 56 -23.22 14.21 1.98
N LEU A 57 -23.34 13.82 3.26
CA LEU A 57 -23.85 12.52 3.70
C LEU A 57 -23.36 11.32 2.87
N THR A 58 -22.04 11.11 2.78
CA THR A 58 -21.53 9.82 2.28
C THR A 58 -21.60 8.78 3.41
N LEU A 59 -22.57 7.88 3.23
CA LEU A 59 -22.89 6.61 3.86
C LEU A 59 -21.81 5.97 4.74
N GLU A 60 -22.25 5.36 5.84
CA GLU A 60 -21.53 4.42 6.71
C GLU A 60 -20.62 3.48 5.91
N GLY A 61 -19.32 3.81 5.84
CA GLY A 61 -18.31 3.05 5.09
C GLY A 61 -16.89 3.54 5.41
N THR A 62 -15.90 2.67 5.23
CA THR A 62 -14.49 2.96 5.55
C THR A 62 -13.92 4.01 4.59
N THR A 63 -13.57 5.20 5.08
CA THR A 63 -13.03 6.30 4.25
C THR A 63 -11.63 5.97 3.71
N PRO A 64 -11.18 6.58 2.59
CA PRO A 64 -9.82 6.40 2.07
C PRO A 64 -8.74 6.76 3.12
N VAL A 65 -9.02 7.74 3.98
CA VAL A 65 -8.12 8.13 5.07
C VAL A 65 -8.06 7.04 6.15
N SER A 66 -9.19 6.48 6.57
CA SER A 66 -9.22 5.34 7.52
C SER A 66 -8.41 4.15 6.98
N GLN A 67 -8.64 3.78 5.72
CA GLN A 67 -7.89 2.70 5.06
C GLN A 67 -6.39 3.00 4.95
N ALA A 68 -6.03 4.27 4.74
CA ALA A 68 -4.62 4.68 4.70
C ALA A 68 -3.94 4.53 6.07
N PHE A 69 -4.62 4.85 7.17
CA PHE A 69 -4.08 4.62 8.51
C PHE A 69 -3.85 3.14 8.79
N GLU A 70 -4.82 2.29 8.44
CA GLU A 70 -4.70 0.84 8.57
C GLU A 70 -3.51 0.31 7.76
N LEU A 71 -3.38 0.75 6.49
CA LEU A 71 -2.27 0.38 5.63
C LEU A 71 -0.91 0.84 6.14
N VAL A 72 -0.80 2.05 6.70
CA VAL A 72 0.45 2.52 7.31
C VAL A 72 0.79 1.66 8.52
N ALA A 73 -0.18 1.35 9.37
CA ALA A 73 0.05 0.52 10.55
C ALA A 73 0.50 -0.90 10.16
N GLU A 74 -0.18 -1.52 9.18
CA GLU A 74 0.16 -2.83 8.62
C GLU A 74 1.57 -2.82 7.99
N LEU A 75 1.89 -1.79 7.21
CA LEU A 75 3.21 -1.63 6.58
C LEU A 75 4.32 -1.49 7.62
N LEU A 76 4.11 -0.66 8.65
CA LEU A 76 5.07 -0.47 9.73
C LEU A 76 5.28 -1.76 10.52
N GLU A 77 4.20 -2.46 10.89
CA GLU A 77 4.31 -3.74 11.59
C GLU A 77 5.05 -4.78 10.74
N ALA A 78 4.65 -4.96 9.49
CA ALA A 78 5.26 -5.92 8.57
C ALA A 78 6.75 -5.64 8.34
N SER A 79 7.13 -4.37 8.25
CA SER A 79 8.54 -3.97 8.11
C SER A 79 9.41 -4.41 9.29
N THR A 80 8.84 -4.68 10.47
CA THR A 80 9.58 -5.23 11.60
C THR A 80 9.81 -6.74 11.50
N LYS A 81 8.92 -7.46 10.82
CA LYS A 81 8.92 -8.93 10.74
C LYS A 81 9.92 -9.44 9.69
N GLY A 82 9.87 -8.91 8.48
CA GLY A 82 10.73 -9.39 7.40
C GLY A 82 10.36 -8.84 6.03
N ASP A 83 11.19 -9.15 5.04
CA ASP A 83 10.99 -8.74 3.63
C ASP A 83 9.76 -9.44 3.02
N GLU A 84 9.51 -10.70 3.38
CA GLU A 84 8.36 -11.47 2.90
C GLU A 84 7.04 -10.90 3.46
N GLU A 85 6.99 -10.67 4.78
CA GLU A 85 5.82 -10.07 5.43
C GLU A 85 5.56 -8.66 4.90
N LEU A 86 6.61 -7.91 4.61
CA LEU A 86 6.51 -6.56 4.05
C LEU A 86 6.02 -6.55 2.60
N SER A 87 6.25 -7.62 1.84
CA SER A 87 5.96 -7.67 0.40
C SER A 87 4.47 -7.43 0.08
N GLU A 88 3.55 -7.95 0.89
CA GLU A 88 2.11 -7.77 0.66
C GLU A 88 1.61 -6.34 0.87
N PRO A 89 1.76 -5.71 2.07
CA PRO A 89 1.33 -4.33 2.26
C PRO A 89 2.10 -3.36 1.35
N ALA A 90 3.39 -3.61 1.09
CA ALA A 90 4.15 -2.81 0.13
C ALA A 90 3.56 -2.89 -1.28
N SER A 91 3.10 -4.06 -1.75
CA SER A 91 2.52 -4.23 -3.10
C SER A 91 1.27 -3.38 -3.34
N ARG A 92 0.55 -3.01 -2.28
CA ARG A 92 -0.67 -2.20 -2.33
C ARG A 92 -0.41 -0.70 -2.47
N LEU A 93 0.84 -0.26 -2.30
CA LEU A 93 1.21 1.16 -2.24
C LEU A 93 2.09 1.55 -3.42
N GLY A 94 2.13 2.82 -3.81
CA GLY A 94 3.14 3.30 -4.76
C GLY A 94 4.53 3.42 -4.11
N THR A 95 5.61 3.25 -4.87
CA THR A 95 6.99 3.45 -4.39
C THR A 95 7.20 4.82 -3.73
N ARG A 96 6.52 5.85 -4.25
CA ARG A 96 6.50 7.19 -3.65
C ARG A 96 5.87 7.21 -2.26
N ALA A 97 4.74 6.53 -2.07
CA ALA A 97 4.06 6.48 -0.78
C ALA A 97 4.92 5.74 0.26
N ILE A 98 5.57 4.65 -0.15
CA ILE A 98 6.52 3.92 0.69
C ILE A 98 7.71 4.80 1.07
N GLY A 99 8.26 5.56 0.11
CA GLY A 99 9.32 6.53 0.36
C GLY A 99 8.96 7.59 1.41
N LEU A 100 7.72 8.09 1.42
CA LEU A 100 7.25 9.04 2.45
C LEU A 100 7.18 8.40 3.85
N VAL A 101 6.81 7.12 3.94
CA VAL A 101 6.88 6.39 5.22
C VAL A 101 8.33 6.20 5.66
N ALA A 102 9.24 5.87 4.75
CA ALA A 102 10.67 5.77 5.05
C ALA A 102 11.25 7.12 5.55
N GLU A 103 10.87 8.25 4.93
CA GLU A 103 11.25 9.60 5.39
C GLU A 103 10.70 9.92 6.79
N TYR A 104 9.51 9.43 7.12
CA TYR A 104 8.97 9.55 8.47
C TYR A 104 9.83 8.77 9.48
N LEU A 105 10.25 7.56 9.15
CA LEU A 105 11.16 6.77 10.00
C LEU A 105 12.54 7.44 10.13
N ASP A 106 13.05 8.09 9.08
CA ASP A 106 14.27 8.90 9.16
C ASP A 106 14.17 10.01 10.20
N LYS A 107 12.99 10.62 10.35
CA LYS A 107 12.76 11.61 11.42
C LYS A 107 12.76 10.98 12.80
N LEU A 108 12.12 9.82 12.99
CA LEU A 108 12.16 9.12 14.27
C LEU A 108 13.59 8.77 14.67
N ILE A 109 14.38 8.24 13.73
CA ILE A 109 15.79 7.90 13.91
C ILE A 109 16.61 9.12 14.31
N ALA A 110 16.41 10.26 13.64
CA ALA A 110 17.17 11.49 13.90
C ALA A 110 16.95 12.06 15.31
N TYR A 111 15.80 11.75 15.94
CA TYR A 111 15.47 12.16 17.30
C TYR A 111 15.61 11.04 18.33
N GLU A 112 16.22 9.90 17.95
CA GLU A 112 16.34 8.71 18.81
C GLU A 112 14.99 8.27 19.42
N ALA A 113 13.93 8.39 18.62
CA ALA A 113 12.56 8.10 19.02
C ALA A 113 12.02 6.85 18.33
N PHE A 114 11.00 6.26 18.95
CA PHE A 114 10.18 5.21 18.37
C PHE A 114 8.71 5.50 18.68
N CYS A 115 7.78 4.91 17.92
CA CYS A 115 6.36 5.23 18.03
C CYS A 115 5.49 3.98 18.16
N SER A 116 4.26 4.20 18.63
CA SER A 116 3.13 3.30 18.45
C SER A 116 2.10 3.94 17.52
N VAL A 117 1.35 3.10 16.82
CA VAL A 117 0.22 3.48 15.98
C VAL A 117 -0.97 2.62 16.41
N SER A 118 -2.08 3.26 16.71
CA SER A 118 -3.34 2.60 17.02
C SER A 118 -4.40 3.09 16.04
N THR A 119 -5.05 2.16 15.36
CA THR A 119 -6.27 2.38 14.58
C THR A 119 -7.44 1.69 15.29
N ARG A 120 -8.63 1.67 14.67
CA ARG A 120 -9.79 0.96 15.21
C ARG A 120 -9.53 -0.54 15.37
N ASP A 121 -8.88 -1.14 14.38
CA ASP A 121 -8.76 -2.59 14.25
C ASP A 121 -7.32 -3.10 14.42
N HIS A 122 -6.36 -2.20 14.58
CA HIS A 122 -4.94 -2.55 14.61
C HIS A 122 -4.15 -1.72 15.64
N VAL A 123 -3.29 -2.38 16.42
CA VAL A 123 -2.37 -1.71 17.34
C VAL A 123 -0.97 -2.25 17.11
N PHE A 124 -0.04 -1.35 16.82
CA PHE A 124 1.35 -1.66 16.60
C PHE A 124 2.24 -0.72 17.41
N ALA A 125 3.35 -1.24 17.95
CA ALA A 125 4.37 -0.42 18.60
C ALA A 125 5.76 -0.93 18.24
N PHE A 126 6.65 0.01 17.89
CA PHE A 126 8.08 -0.27 17.88
C PHE A 126 8.56 -0.51 19.33
N SER A 127 9.47 -1.46 19.50
CA SER A 127 10.08 -1.80 20.80
C SER A 127 11.39 -1.06 21.05
N SER A 128 12.04 -0.54 20.01
CA SER A 128 13.29 0.21 20.10
C SER A 128 13.57 1.06 18.85
N VAL A 129 14.51 2.00 18.97
CA VAL A 129 15.03 2.78 17.84
C VAL A 129 15.73 1.87 16.81
N ASP A 130 16.37 0.78 17.24
CA ASP A 130 16.99 -0.17 16.32
C ASP A 130 15.98 -0.85 15.41
N GLN A 131 14.80 -1.17 15.93
CA GLN A 131 13.70 -1.70 15.13
C GLN A 131 13.22 -0.67 14.08
N VAL A 132 13.18 0.62 14.44
CA VAL A 132 12.90 1.71 13.49
C VAL A 132 13.96 1.77 12.39
N ARG A 133 15.25 1.63 12.72
CA ARG A 133 16.35 1.61 11.73
C ARG A 133 16.23 0.44 10.75
N ILE A 134 15.92 -0.75 11.26
CA ILE A 134 15.69 -1.95 10.44
C ILE A 134 14.50 -1.74 9.49
N SER A 135 13.36 -1.29 10.03
CA SER A 135 12.16 -0.98 9.25
C SER A 135 12.42 0.06 8.17
N ARG A 136 13.15 1.13 8.50
CA ARG A 136 13.55 2.16 7.52
C ARG A 136 14.40 1.56 6.41
N SER A 137 15.37 0.71 6.73
CA SER A 137 16.22 0.08 5.71
C SER A 137 15.41 -0.80 4.76
N ARG A 138 14.40 -1.51 5.26
CA ARG A 138 13.54 -2.38 4.44
C ARG A 138 12.58 -1.60 3.54
N LEU A 139 12.11 -0.44 4.02
CA LEU A 139 11.23 0.48 3.29
C LEU A 139 11.99 1.43 2.36
N SER A 140 13.32 1.36 2.31
CA SER A 140 14.09 2.22 1.41
C SER A 140 13.79 1.85 -0.05
N VAL A 141 13.76 2.87 -0.91
CA VAL A 141 13.41 2.70 -2.33
C VAL A 141 14.42 1.78 -3.02
N GLU A 142 15.68 1.80 -2.59
CA GLU A 142 16.73 0.91 -3.08
C GLU A 142 16.46 -0.57 -2.76
N ASN A 143 15.65 -0.86 -1.75
CA ASN A 143 15.24 -2.21 -1.38
C ASN A 143 13.99 -2.67 -2.15
N ILE A 144 13.42 -1.85 -3.03
CA ILE A 144 12.19 -2.14 -3.77
C ILE A 144 12.49 -2.13 -5.26
N SER A 145 12.26 -3.26 -5.92
CA SER A 145 12.44 -3.37 -7.38
C SER A 145 11.12 -3.69 -8.07
N GLU A 146 10.88 -3.05 -9.21
CA GLU A 146 9.76 -3.34 -10.10
C GLU A 146 10.29 -3.70 -11.48
N ASN A 147 9.82 -4.82 -12.03
CA ASN A 147 10.19 -5.26 -13.36
C ASN A 147 8.96 -5.79 -14.09
N ASP A 148 8.85 -5.48 -15.39
CA ASP A 148 7.87 -6.12 -16.24
C ASP A 148 8.31 -7.56 -16.53
N ILE A 149 7.42 -8.51 -16.24
CA ILE A 149 7.63 -9.93 -16.50
C ILE A 149 6.50 -10.43 -17.40
N THR A 150 6.86 -11.12 -18.46
CA THR A 150 5.90 -11.74 -19.37
C THR A 150 5.72 -13.22 -19.04
N PHE A 151 4.46 -13.65 -18.93
CA PHE A 151 4.10 -15.06 -18.77
C PHE A 151 3.22 -15.51 -19.94
N ILE A 152 3.44 -16.75 -20.39
CA ILE A 152 2.57 -17.45 -21.34
C ILE A 152 1.81 -18.52 -20.54
N GLY A 153 0.50 -18.63 -20.74
CA GLY A 153 -0.33 -19.53 -19.95
C GLY A 153 -1.82 -19.20 -20.02
N GLU A 154 -2.59 -19.63 -19.03
CA GLU A 154 -4.05 -19.46 -18.98
C GLU A 154 -4.51 -18.83 -17.66
N PHE A 155 -5.53 -17.98 -17.71
CA PHE A 155 -6.21 -17.54 -16.49
C PHE A 155 -7.03 -18.70 -15.92
N LEU A 156 -6.84 -18.97 -14.63
CA LEU A 156 -7.65 -19.94 -13.87
C LEU A 156 -8.89 -19.28 -13.27
N GLY A 157 -8.78 -18.01 -12.90
CA GLY A 157 -9.87 -17.23 -12.33
C GLY A 157 -9.47 -15.82 -11.96
N ALA A 158 -10.47 -14.96 -11.81
CA ALA A 158 -10.37 -13.66 -11.19
C ALA A 158 -11.41 -13.54 -10.08
N PHE A 159 -11.04 -12.84 -9.02
CA PHE A 159 -11.87 -12.50 -7.87
C PHE A 159 -12.16 -10.99 -7.94
N PRO A 160 -13.30 -10.56 -8.53
CA PRO A 160 -13.50 -9.15 -8.86
C PRO A 160 -13.59 -8.24 -7.65
N ALA A 161 -14.21 -8.71 -6.56
CA ALA A 161 -14.34 -7.96 -5.32
C ALA A 161 -12.96 -7.67 -4.69
N ASP A 162 -12.07 -8.67 -4.67
CA ASP A 162 -10.73 -8.55 -4.10
C ASP A 162 -9.71 -7.98 -5.11
N ARG A 163 -10.11 -7.82 -6.37
CA ARG A 163 -9.24 -7.49 -7.50
C ARG A 163 -7.99 -8.38 -7.56
N ARG A 164 -8.20 -9.69 -7.46
CA ARG A 164 -7.14 -10.72 -7.57
C ARG A 164 -7.33 -11.60 -8.79
N PHE A 165 -6.26 -12.18 -9.29
CA PHE A 165 -6.29 -13.17 -10.35
C PHE A 165 -5.37 -14.36 -10.05
N GLU A 166 -5.69 -15.48 -10.69
CA GLU A 166 -4.85 -16.67 -10.77
C GLU A 166 -4.52 -16.94 -12.23
N PHE A 167 -3.25 -17.17 -12.52
CA PHE A 167 -2.77 -17.50 -13.85
C PHE A 167 -1.83 -18.70 -13.77
N LYS A 168 -2.11 -19.71 -14.57
CA LYS A 168 -1.26 -20.89 -14.69
C LYS A 168 -0.36 -20.71 -15.90
N THR A 169 0.93 -20.58 -15.62
CA THR A 169 1.97 -20.47 -16.65
C THR A 169 2.13 -21.77 -17.42
N GLN A 170 2.79 -21.71 -18.58
CA GLN A 170 3.01 -22.85 -19.47
C GLN A 170 3.82 -23.97 -18.81
N ASP A 171 4.68 -23.65 -17.83
CA ASP A 171 5.44 -24.64 -17.05
C ASP A 171 4.61 -25.32 -15.95
N GLY A 172 3.36 -24.90 -15.76
CA GLY A 172 2.43 -25.44 -14.76
C GLY A 172 2.40 -24.68 -13.44
N THR A 173 3.25 -23.67 -13.25
CA THR A 173 3.27 -22.84 -12.04
C THR A 173 2.04 -21.93 -12.00
N VAL A 174 1.33 -21.91 -10.87
CA VAL A 174 0.22 -20.99 -10.63
C VAL A 174 0.75 -19.73 -9.94
N ILE A 175 0.65 -18.60 -10.64
CA ILE A 175 0.93 -17.27 -10.09
C ILE A 175 -0.38 -16.64 -9.59
N HIS A 176 -0.27 -15.95 -8.46
CA HIS A 176 -1.35 -15.16 -7.88
C HIS A 176 -0.95 -13.70 -7.97
N GLY A 177 -1.86 -12.84 -8.39
CA GLY A 177 -1.57 -11.42 -8.54
C GLY A 177 -2.79 -10.53 -8.33
N ARG A 178 -2.52 -9.22 -8.35
CA ARG A 178 -3.53 -8.16 -8.19
C ARG A 178 -3.89 -7.58 -9.56
N ILE A 179 -5.12 -7.07 -9.64
CA ILE A 179 -5.67 -6.41 -10.82
C ILE A 179 -5.67 -4.92 -10.56
N ALA A 180 -4.84 -4.19 -11.30
CA ALA A 180 -4.66 -2.74 -11.13
C ALA A 180 -5.94 -1.98 -11.51
N ALA A 181 -6.11 -0.78 -10.96
CA ALA A 181 -7.34 0.01 -11.08
C ALA A 181 -7.71 0.37 -12.53
N GLU A 182 -6.71 0.41 -13.42
CA GLU A 182 -6.83 0.64 -14.87
C GLU A 182 -7.75 -0.37 -15.56
N ILE A 183 -7.89 -1.58 -14.99
CA ILE A 183 -8.87 -2.57 -15.45
C ILE A 183 -10.18 -2.32 -14.70
N GLU A 184 -11.05 -1.48 -15.27
CA GLU A 184 -12.31 -1.05 -14.62
C GLU A 184 -13.19 -2.23 -14.18
N ASN A 185 -13.33 -3.24 -15.03
CA ASN A 185 -14.14 -4.43 -14.78
C ASN A 185 -13.28 -5.70 -14.69
N PRO A 186 -12.79 -6.09 -13.49
CA PRO A 186 -12.03 -7.33 -13.29
C PRO A 186 -12.76 -8.61 -13.70
N ALA A 187 -14.10 -8.63 -13.71
CA ALA A 187 -14.88 -9.83 -14.01
C ALA A 187 -14.74 -10.27 -15.48
N ILE A 188 -14.28 -9.39 -16.37
CA ILE A 188 -14.04 -9.73 -17.78
C ILE A 188 -13.00 -10.84 -17.97
N ILE A 189 -12.07 -11.01 -17.01
CA ILE A 189 -11.09 -12.10 -17.02
C ILE A 189 -11.80 -13.46 -16.95
N ASN A 190 -12.86 -13.58 -16.15
CA ASN A 190 -13.63 -14.82 -16.01
C ASN A 190 -14.41 -15.21 -17.28
N ALA A 191 -14.62 -14.27 -18.20
CA ALA A 191 -15.19 -14.56 -19.52
C ALA A 191 -14.15 -15.15 -20.51
N HIS A 192 -12.86 -15.17 -20.12
CA HIS A 192 -11.73 -15.53 -20.98
C HIS A 192 -10.91 -16.72 -20.44
N LEU A 193 -11.45 -17.49 -19.48
CA LEU A 193 -10.76 -18.65 -18.89
C LEU A 193 -10.48 -19.76 -19.92
N ASN A 194 -9.53 -20.63 -19.59
CA ASN A 194 -9.12 -21.80 -20.40
C ASN A 194 -8.62 -21.44 -21.82
N ARG A 195 -8.12 -20.22 -22.00
CA ARG A 195 -7.48 -19.75 -23.23
C ARG A 195 -6.03 -19.40 -22.93
N ILE A 196 -5.16 -19.64 -23.91
CA ILE A 196 -3.75 -19.28 -23.80
C ILE A 196 -3.58 -17.80 -24.13
N PHE A 197 -2.93 -17.08 -23.22
CA PHE A 197 -2.53 -15.70 -23.38
C PHE A 197 -1.06 -15.52 -23.10
N THR A 198 -0.51 -14.44 -23.68
CA THR A 198 0.74 -13.84 -23.23
C THR A 198 0.38 -12.61 -22.42
N ILE A 199 0.60 -12.64 -21.11
CA ILE A 199 0.34 -11.50 -20.22
C ILE A 199 1.64 -10.84 -19.82
N THR A 200 1.62 -9.52 -19.65
CA THR A 200 2.70 -8.78 -19.01
C THR A 200 2.21 -8.31 -17.65
N VAL A 201 2.98 -8.59 -16.61
CA VAL A 201 2.70 -8.19 -15.24
C VAL A 201 3.87 -7.41 -14.67
N ILE A 202 3.59 -6.47 -13.79
CA ILE A 202 4.60 -5.80 -12.99
C ILE A 202 4.90 -6.71 -11.80
N ALA A 203 6.13 -7.19 -11.70
CA ALA A 203 6.62 -7.94 -10.55
C ALA A 203 7.34 -6.97 -9.60
N ARG A 204 6.74 -6.74 -8.43
CA ARG A 204 7.38 -5.98 -7.35
C ARG A 204 8.00 -6.92 -6.34
N THR A 205 9.25 -6.66 -6.00
CA THR A 205 10.00 -7.39 -4.95
C THR A 205 10.51 -6.41 -3.90
N VAL A 206 10.39 -6.79 -2.63
CA VAL A 206 10.99 -6.07 -1.50
C VAL A 206 12.13 -6.92 -0.95
N GLY A 207 13.37 -6.42 -1.00
CA GLY A 207 14.56 -7.14 -0.56
C GLY A 207 14.64 -8.56 -1.11
N ASN A 208 14.67 -9.54 -0.22
CA ASN A 208 14.69 -10.97 -0.58
C ASN A 208 13.31 -11.65 -0.54
N GLY A 209 12.22 -10.87 -0.45
CA GLY A 209 10.85 -11.37 -0.47
C GLY A 209 10.45 -11.95 -1.82
N ARG A 210 9.34 -12.68 -1.87
CA ARG A 210 8.78 -13.18 -3.12
C ARG A 210 8.11 -12.07 -3.92
N PRO A 211 8.25 -12.08 -5.27
CA PRO A 211 7.62 -11.08 -6.11
C PRO A 211 6.10 -11.11 -5.94
N ARG A 212 5.49 -9.92 -5.88
CA ARG A 212 4.05 -9.71 -5.98
C ARG A 212 3.73 -9.19 -7.38
N TYR A 213 2.80 -9.84 -8.04
CA TYR A 213 2.46 -9.54 -9.44
C TYR A 213 1.23 -8.67 -9.53
N THR A 214 1.28 -7.66 -10.40
CA THR A 214 0.14 -6.81 -10.73
C THR A 214 -0.05 -6.76 -12.23
N ILE A 215 -1.28 -7.00 -12.69
CA ILE A 215 -1.66 -6.82 -14.10
C ILE A 215 -2.40 -5.49 -14.27
N SER A 216 -1.94 -4.67 -15.21
CA SER A 216 -2.55 -3.36 -15.53
C SER A 216 -3.20 -3.32 -16.91
N THR A 217 -2.84 -4.25 -17.79
CA THR A 217 -3.40 -4.35 -19.14
C THR A 217 -3.78 -5.79 -19.46
N LEU A 218 -4.95 -5.98 -20.06
CA LEU A 218 -5.41 -7.28 -20.52
C LEU A 218 -4.85 -7.58 -21.92
N PRO A 219 -4.60 -8.86 -22.26
CA PRO A 219 -3.94 -9.25 -23.51
C PRO A 219 -4.89 -9.30 -24.73
N TRP A 220 -6.09 -8.73 -24.64
CA TRP A 220 -7.11 -8.70 -25.71
C TRP A 220 -7.72 -7.32 -25.89
#